data_AF-A0A4S4KCP6-F1
#
_entry.id   AF-A0A4S4KCP6-F1
#
_cell.length_a   1.000
_cell.length_b   1.000
_cell.length_c   1.000
_cell.angle_alpha   90.00
_cell.angle_beta   90.00
_cell.angle_gamma   90.00
#
_symmetry.space_group_name_H-M   'P 1'
#
loop_
_entity.id
_entity.type
_entity.pdbx_description
1 polymer ?
#
loop_
_entity_poly.entity_id
_entity_poly.type
_entity_poly.pdbx_seq_one_letter_code
_entity_poly.pdbx_strand_id
1 'polypeptide(L)' 'MALLHQAKHFNLYAPEKLPYAINRYLNGTRRLYSVLETRLEGHQYIVDTYGLADIKTFSWVRRADVTGVSLAEFPRLKA' A
#
# COMPACT_ATOMS: atom_id res chain seq x y z
N MET A 1 -5.32 -4.30 -4.81
CA MET A 1 -4.60 -3.95 -6.06
C MET A 1 -5.28 -2.85 -6.88
N ALA A 2 -6.59 -2.93 -7.17
CA ALA A 2 -7.30 -1.87 -7.93
C ALA A 2 -7.28 -0.50 -7.23
N LEU A 3 -7.39 -0.47 -5.90
CA LEU A 3 -7.39 0.76 -5.11
C LEU A 3 -6.07 1.53 -5.15
N LEU A 4 -4.94 0.81 -5.18
CA LEU A 4 -3.59 1.41 -5.26
C LEU A 4 -3.35 2.09 -6.62
N HIS A 5 -3.84 1.48 -7.69
CA HIS A 5 -3.78 2.08 -9.02
C HIS A 5 -4.60 3.37 -9.11
N GLN A 6 -5.82 3.35 -8.57
CA GLN A 6 -6.68 4.54 -8.55
C GLN A 6 -6.09 5.64 -7.67
N ALA A 7 -5.54 5.30 -6.50
CA ALA A 7 -4.81 6.25 -5.64
C ALA A 7 -3.69 6.96 -6.43
N LYS A 8 -2.86 6.20 -7.13
CA LYS A 8 -1.78 6.74 -7.95
C LYS A 8 -2.30 7.63 -9.08
N HIS A 9 -3.35 7.23 -9.78
CA HIS A 9 -3.94 8.00 -10.89
C HIS A 9 -4.46 9.36 -10.42
N PHE A 10 -5.33 9.37 -9.40
CA PHE A 10 -5.91 10.62 -8.89
C PHE A 10 -4.86 11.51 -8.20
N ASN A 11 -3.85 10.93 -7.56
CA ASN A 11 -2.84 11.72 -6.86
C ASN A 11 -1.77 12.30 -7.80
N LEU A 12 -1.33 11.56 -8.82
CA LEU A 12 -0.21 11.97 -9.69
C LEU A 12 -0.61 12.43 -11.09
N TYR A 13 -1.67 11.87 -11.69
CA TYR A 13 -1.94 12.02 -13.11
C TYR A 13 -3.23 12.81 -13.43
N ALA A 14 -4.18 12.89 -12.49
CA ALA A 14 -5.41 13.63 -12.73
C ALA A 14 -5.13 15.14 -12.93
N PRO A 15 -5.65 15.75 -14.02
CA PRO A 15 -5.42 17.16 -14.34
C PRO A 15 -6.07 18.10 -13.31
N GLU A 16 -7.19 17.69 -12.73
CA GLU A 16 -7.84 18.37 -11.61
C GLU A 16 -7.75 17.51 -10.35
N LYS A 17 -7.41 18.14 -9.23
CA LYS A 17 -7.37 17.45 -7.93
C LYS A 17 -8.80 17.28 -7.42
N LEU A 18 -9.21 16.03 -7.23
CA LEU A 18 -10.49 15.66 -6.62
C LEU A 18 -10.24 15.16 -5.18
N PRO A 19 -10.32 16.04 -4.15
CA PRO A 19 -9.88 15.69 -2.79
C PRO A 19 -10.62 14.49 -2.20
N TYR A 20 -11.92 14.35 -2.50
CA TYR A 20 -12.73 13.20 -2.05
C TYR A 20 -12.22 11.88 -2.63
N ALA A 21 -11.96 11.82 -3.94
CA ALA A 21 -11.47 10.61 -4.60
C ALA A 21 -10.07 10.24 -4.07
N ILE A 22 -9.17 11.23 -3.97
CA ILE A 22 -7.83 11.05 -3.42
C ILE A 22 -7.91 10.47 -2.00
N ASN A 23 -8.68 11.11 -1.10
CA ASN A 23 -8.82 10.64 0.28
C ASN A 23 -9.44 9.25 0.37
N ARG A 24 -10.44 8.93 -0.46
CA ARG A 24 -11.05 7.59 -0.50
C ARG A 24 -10.03 6.51 -0.82
N TYR A 25 -9.20 6.73 -1.85
CA TYR A 25 -8.21 5.74 -2.28
C TYR A 25 -6.98 5.68 -1.37
N LEU A 26 -6.57 6.81 -0.77
CA LEU A 26 -5.54 6.84 0.27
C LEU A 26 -5.98 6.05 1.51
N ASN A 27 -7.19 6.27 2.00
CA ASN A 27 -7.72 5.54 3.16
C ASN A 27 -7.88 4.05 2.86
N GLY A 28 -8.33 3.70 1.65
CA GLY A 28 -8.35 2.31 1.20
C GLY A 28 -6.97 1.67 1.16
N THR A 29 -5.94 2.42 0.73
CA THR A 29 -4.54 1.97 0.70
C THR A 29 -4.00 1.76 2.11
N ARG A 30 -4.19 2.72 3.02
CA ARG A 30 -3.82 2.58 4.43
C ARG A 30 -4.44 1.35 5.06
N ARG A 31 -5.72 1.07 4.78
CA ARG A 31 -6.40 -0.13 5.28
C ARG A 31 -5.72 -1.42 4.79
N LEU A 32 -5.32 -1.48 3.52
CA LEU A 32 -4.62 -2.66 2.98
C LEU A 32 -3.23 -2.83 3.62
N TYR A 33 -2.48 -1.75 3.83
CA TYR A 33 -1.20 -1.80 4.53
C TYR A 33 -1.35 -2.19 5.99
N SER A 34 -2.39 -1.72 6.68
CA SER A 34 -2.69 -2.15 8.05
C SER A 34 -2.96 -3.66 8.13
N VAL A 35 -3.68 -4.25 7.17
CA VAL A 35 -3.90 -5.70 7.13
C VAL A 35 -2.59 -6.45 6.92
N LEU A 36 -1.70 -5.95 6.06
CA LEU A 36 -0.38 -6.56 5.83
C LEU A 36 0.53 -6.43 7.07
N GLU A 37 0.54 -5.28 7.71
CA GLU A 37 1.29 -5.02 8.96
C GLU A 37 0.88 -6.00 10.07
N THR A 38 -0.41 -6.25 10.24
CA THR A 38 -0.92 -7.27 11.18
C THR A 38 -0.55 -8.67 10.74
N ARG A 39 -0.62 -8.98 9.43
CA ARG A 39 -0.27 -10.31 8.92
C ARG A 39 1.20 -10.67 9.15
N LEU A 40 2.09 -9.68 9.07
CA LEU A 40 3.53 -9.82 9.29
C LEU A 40 3.91 -9.86 10.78
N GLU A 41 2.94 -9.80 11.70
CA GLU A 41 3.22 -9.97 13.12
C GLU A 41 3.70 -11.39 13.41
N GLY A 42 4.98 -11.52 13.77
CA GLY A 42 5.62 -12.83 14.01
C GLY A 42 5.94 -13.62 12.74
N HIS A 43 5.77 -13.02 11.56
CA HIS A 43 6.05 -13.67 10.27
C HIS A 43 7.02 -12.83 9.44
N GLN A 44 8.03 -13.48 8.87
CA GLN A 44 9.00 -12.83 7.97
C GLN A 44 8.44 -12.58 6.56
N TYR A 45 7.46 -13.38 6.14
CA TYR A 45 6.83 -13.32 4.81
C TYR A 45 5.30 -13.40 4.96
N ILE A 46 4.56 -13.01 3.92
CA ILE A 46 3.08 -13.01 3.94
C ILE A 46 2.53 -14.45 4.11
N VAL A 47 3.25 -15.44 3.60
CA VAL A 47 2.99 -16.87 3.78
C VAL A 47 4.21 -17.54 4.41
N ASP A 48 4.14 -18.81 4.77
CA ASP A 48 5.19 -19.48 5.56
C ASP A 48 6.59 -19.45 4.93
N THR A 49 6.65 -19.32 3.60
CA THR A 49 7.90 -19.18 2.83
C THR A 49 7.78 -18.05 1.83
N TYR A 50 8.90 -17.45 1.44
CA TYR A 50 8.92 -16.42 0.41
C TYR A 50 8.29 -16.93 -0.88
N GLY A 51 7.33 -16.18 -1.44
CA GLY A 51 6.65 -16.63 -2.64
C GLY A 51 5.99 -15.53 -3.45
N LEU A 52 5.06 -15.97 -4.31
CA LEU A 52 4.37 -15.09 -5.25
C LEU A 52 3.56 -13.98 -4.54
N ALA A 53 3.08 -14.25 -3.33
CA ALA A 53 2.38 -13.26 -2.52
C ALA A 53 3.29 -12.07 -2.17
N ASP A 54 4.50 -12.34 -1.71
CA ASP A 54 5.51 -11.32 -1.38
C ASP A 54 5.95 -10.57 -2.63
N ILE A 55 6.27 -11.27 -3.72
CA ILE A 55 6.69 -10.66 -5.00
C ILE A 55 5.63 -9.69 -5.52
N LYS A 56 4.36 -10.12 -5.55
CA LYS A 56 3.26 -9.27 -6.03
C LYS A 56 3.02 -8.07 -5.13
N THR A 57 3.24 -8.18 -3.83
CA THR A 57 2.94 -7.12 -2.85
C THR A 57 4.10 -6.13 -2.73
N PHE A 58 5.33 -6.61 -2.80
CA PHE A 58 6.56 -5.83 -2.66
C PHE A 58 6.65 -4.67 -3.66
N SER A 59 6.28 -4.89 -4.92
CA SER A 59 6.33 -3.83 -5.94
C SER A 59 5.46 -2.61 -5.61
N TRP A 60 4.36 -2.84 -4.86
CA TRP A 60 3.44 -1.79 -4.44
C TRP A 60 3.88 -1.13 -3.15
N VAL A 61 4.30 -1.92 -2.17
CA VAL A 61 4.79 -1.44 -0.87
C VAL A 61 6.03 -0.55 -1.08
N ARG A 62 6.98 -0.98 -1.90
CA ARG A 62 8.19 -0.19 -2.25
C ARG A 62 7.86 1.18 -2.85
N ARG A 63 6.67 1.34 -3.43
CA ARG A 63 6.17 2.57 -4.04
C ARG A 63 5.04 3.20 -3.22
N ALA A 64 4.92 2.90 -1.94
CA ALA A 64 3.91 3.50 -1.06
C ALA A 64 4.04 5.04 -0.98
N ASP A 65 5.26 5.57 -0.91
CA ASP A 65 5.49 7.00 -0.80
C ASP A 65 4.94 7.77 -2.01
N VAL A 66 5.04 7.21 -3.22
CA VAL A 66 4.48 7.84 -4.44
C VAL A 66 2.95 7.77 -4.49
N THR A 67 2.33 6.92 -3.68
CA THR A 67 0.87 6.89 -3.53
C THR A 67 0.38 7.90 -2.49
N GLY A 68 1.27 8.46 -1.65
CA GLY A 68 0.93 9.40 -0.59
C GLY A 68 0.67 8.76 0.78
N VAL A 69 1.09 7.50 0.99
CA VAL A 69 1.02 6.79 2.26
C VAL A 69 2.44 6.52 2.75
N SER A 70 2.77 6.99 3.95
CA SER A 70 4.10 6.80 4.54
C SER A 70 4.23 5.39 5.12
N LEU A 71 5.31 4.69 4.75
CA LEU A 71 5.65 3.41 5.38
C LEU A 71 6.13 3.57 6.83
N ALA A 72 6.39 4.79 7.30
CA ALA A 72 6.70 5.02 8.71
C ALA A 72 5.55 4.63 9.65
N GLU A 73 4.31 4.60 9.15
CA GLU A 73 3.12 4.14 9.88
C GLU A 73 3.09 2.60 10.05
N PHE A 74 3.92 1.86 9.29
CA PHE A 74 3.87 0.39 9.18
C PHE A 74 5.29 -0.22 9.32
N PRO A 75 5.82 -0.31 10.56
CA PRO A 75 7.22 -0.68 10.79
C PRO A 75 7.56 -2.12 10.36
N ARG A 76 6.64 -3.08 10.49
CA ARG A 76 6.88 -4.47 10.07
C ARG A 76 6.83 -4.62 8.55
N LEU A 77 6.00 -3.82 7.89
CA LEU A 77 5.94 -3.76 6.43
C LEU A 77 7.17 -3.06 5.82
N LYS A 78 7.86 -2.23 6.61
CA LYS A 78 9.11 -1.55 6.23
C LYS A 78 10.37 -2.41 6.42
N ALA A 79 10.34 -3.32 7.41
CA ALA A 79 11.45 -4.20 7.77
C ALA A 79 11.84 -5.16 6.63
#